data_AF-A0A2T7P2T2-F1
#
_entry.id   AF-A0A2T7P2T2-F1
#
_cell.length_a   1.000
_cell.length_b   1.000
_cell.length_c   1.000
_cell.angle_alpha   90.00
_cell.angle_beta   90.00
_cell.angle_gamma   90.00
#
_symmetry.space_group_name_H-M   'P 1'
#
loop_
_entity.id
_entity.type
_entity.pdbx_description
1 polymer ?
#
loop_
_entity_poly.entity_id
_entity_poly.type
_entity_poly.pdbx_seq_one_letter_code
_entity_poly.pdbx_strand_id
1 'polypeptide(L)'
;MASRSLGYQLLLGLVISASYPVLGTRTKEKIYIDLVTQNACFRILNGTHQIGCSTPQGGNVGVVHYMQTEEDWDWVINSGTHTPYAAVLDSVNFTTENVRKLSQSNRVNGIIVISINLTDQEPFSADKSCPNDASGMYDGCNKLQWNPPGKGLMFDDFGLAMFSLTDENDYQKLIDKCYIPFNKPQDGKPRSYPLCAIQLISAMRGAKDSETCIRRSNLVTNLNPSKYCDPMGDENIITTLKAVQNNETRPNDSVIVVATRLDTMGIFHNEYPGADSPVTGLVTLLATAKALWSQRKFILNQPNSTDIMFAFFQGEAFDYIGSSRMVYDMQKDIFPSSATTAIQKINLTHIHQFIELNQVGLRSDNNSLWLHVDEKVINETKSLIQMLKDVSTPNATLTEADPSGKQQLPPASLQQFLLKRPDIPSVVITDHQHEYTNRYYNSRLDLPNHIDYRNDNFTDEYNASTALSQRISALATTLARYLFTAATGKNPTNEQLDELEADITEVNHMLYCFLISPQCELFNTVVSPTDAASLTINQVTQLTRAILAYYTGEKVEGVDQESQCGATDGDKV
;
A
#
# COMPACT_ATOMS: atom_id res chain seq x y z
N MET A 1 -2.71 -43.06 -76.64
CA MET A 1 -2.44 -42.89 -75.19
C MET A 1 -0.99 -42.45 -75.03
N ALA A 2 -0.70 -41.13 -75.02
CA ALA A 2 0.65 -40.62 -74.70
C ALA A 2 0.71 -39.10 -74.43
N SER A 3 -0.33 -38.30 -74.72
CA SER A 3 -0.26 -36.83 -74.52
C SER A 3 -1.05 -36.28 -73.32
N ARG A 4 -1.76 -37.11 -72.56
CA ARG A 4 -2.52 -36.67 -71.37
C ARG A 4 -1.75 -36.80 -70.04
N SER A 5 -0.56 -37.41 -70.04
CA SER A 5 0.25 -37.65 -68.81
C SER A 5 1.20 -36.50 -68.46
N LEU A 6 1.69 -35.74 -69.45
CA LEU A 6 2.70 -34.69 -69.21
C LEU A 6 2.12 -33.42 -68.56
N GLY A 7 0.86 -33.08 -68.87
CA GLY A 7 0.21 -31.88 -68.31
C GLY A 7 -0.12 -32.01 -66.83
N TYR A 8 -0.42 -33.22 -66.34
CA TYR A 8 -0.76 -33.46 -64.94
C TYR A 8 0.47 -33.47 -64.02
N GLN A 9 1.64 -33.95 -64.50
CA GLN A 9 2.87 -33.92 -63.71
C GLN A 9 3.48 -32.50 -63.61
N LEU A 10 3.33 -31.66 -64.64
CA LEU A 10 3.77 -30.26 -64.60
C LEU A 10 2.88 -29.39 -63.71
N LEU A 11 1.57 -29.64 -63.66
CA LEU A 11 0.65 -28.97 -62.74
C LEU A 11 0.82 -29.43 -61.28
N LEU A 12 1.15 -30.70 -61.01
CA LEU A 12 1.45 -31.15 -59.65
C LEU A 12 2.78 -30.58 -59.13
N GLY A 13 3.81 -30.47 -59.97
CA GLY A 13 5.12 -29.90 -59.58
C GLY A 13 5.06 -28.40 -59.27
N LEU A 14 4.17 -27.66 -59.93
CA LEU A 14 3.95 -26.22 -59.70
C LEU A 14 3.07 -25.94 -58.47
N VAL A 15 2.19 -26.87 -58.10
CA VAL A 15 1.36 -26.73 -56.89
C VAL A 15 2.12 -27.13 -55.62
N ILE A 16 3.12 -28.03 -55.72
CA ILE A 16 3.95 -28.44 -54.57
C ILE A 16 5.08 -27.43 -54.26
N SER A 17 5.45 -26.56 -55.18
CA SER A 17 6.46 -25.50 -54.96
C SER A 17 5.88 -24.17 -54.43
N ALA A 18 4.55 -24.05 -54.36
CA ALA A 18 3.87 -22.84 -53.88
C ALA A 18 3.32 -22.94 -52.43
N SER A 19 3.54 -24.07 -51.75
CA SER A 19 3.03 -24.36 -50.40
C SER A 19 4.12 -24.34 -49.33
N TYR A 20 5.08 -23.43 -49.44
CA TYR A 20 5.70 -22.91 -48.22
C TYR A 20 4.70 -21.91 -47.63
N PRO A 21 4.20 -22.10 -46.40
CA PRO A 21 3.44 -21.06 -45.74
C PRO A 21 4.40 -19.89 -45.54
N VAL A 22 4.29 -18.89 -46.42
CA VAL A 22 4.87 -17.57 -46.17
C VAL A 22 4.06 -17.00 -45.01
N LEU A 23 4.49 -17.31 -43.79
CA LEU A 23 3.99 -16.68 -42.57
C LEU A 23 4.33 -15.19 -42.70
N GLY A 24 3.37 -14.41 -43.20
CA GLY A 24 3.48 -12.96 -43.26
C GLY A 24 3.58 -12.42 -41.83
N THR A 25 4.81 -12.20 -41.37
CA THR A 25 5.08 -11.50 -40.11
C THR A 25 4.67 -10.06 -40.27
N ARG A 26 3.89 -9.54 -39.32
CA ARG A 26 3.38 -8.16 -39.39
C ARG A 26 4.57 -7.21 -39.37
N THR A 27 4.56 -6.17 -40.21
CA THR A 27 5.65 -5.17 -40.26
C THR A 27 5.93 -4.55 -38.89
N LYS A 28 4.90 -4.40 -38.04
CA LYS A 28 5.06 -3.96 -36.65
C LYS A 28 6.02 -4.86 -35.87
N GLU A 29 5.86 -6.18 -35.95
CA GLU A 29 6.67 -7.18 -35.23
C GLU A 29 8.12 -7.24 -35.72
N LYS A 30 8.40 -6.69 -36.92
CA LYS A 30 9.76 -6.55 -37.44
C LYS A 30 10.47 -5.28 -36.97
N ILE A 31 9.73 -4.30 -36.44
CA ILE A 31 10.23 -2.97 -36.08
C ILE A 31 10.20 -2.76 -34.56
N TYR A 32 9.11 -3.18 -33.91
CA TYR A 32 8.85 -2.90 -32.49
C TYR A 32 8.88 -4.18 -31.67
N ILE A 33 9.49 -4.05 -30.49
CA ILE A 33 9.43 -5.04 -29.43
C ILE A 33 8.61 -4.39 -28.30
N ASP A 34 7.43 -4.94 -28.04
CA ASP A 34 6.59 -4.47 -26.93
C ASP A 34 7.17 -5.04 -25.61
N LEU A 35 7.33 -4.17 -24.61
CA LEU A 35 7.67 -4.57 -23.24
C LEU A 35 6.39 -4.94 -22.48
N VAL A 36 6.47 -5.93 -21.61
CA VAL A 36 5.33 -6.41 -20.80
C VAL A 36 5.13 -5.53 -19.59
N THR A 37 6.21 -4.99 -19.02
CA THR A 37 6.15 -4.16 -17.83
C THR A 37 5.41 -2.86 -18.09
N GLN A 38 4.42 -2.53 -17.25
CA GLN A 38 3.57 -1.34 -17.38
C GLN A 38 3.56 -0.46 -16.12
N ASN A 39 4.57 -0.59 -15.26
CA ASN A 39 4.66 0.13 -13.99
C ASN A 39 5.10 1.57 -14.25
N ALA A 40 4.15 2.39 -14.71
CA ALA A 40 4.36 3.77 -15.07
C ALA A 40 4.18 4.68 -13.85
N CYS A 41 4.97 5.75 -13.80
CA CYS A 41 4.65 6.90 -12.98
C CYS A 41 3.41 7.62 -13.53
N PHE A 42 2.55 8.07 -12.63
CA PHE A 42 1.23 8.62 -12.95
C PHE A 42 1.06 10.03 -12.41
N ARG A 43 0.02 10.74 -12.88
CA ARG A 43 -0.29 12.10 -12.44
C ARG A 43 -1.35 12.10 -11.35
N ILE A 44 -1.10 12.85 -10.29
CA ILE A 44 -2.08 13.19 -9.24
C ILE A 44 -2.30 14.70 -9.25
N LEU A 45 -3.49 15.15 -8.87
CA LEU A 45 -3.85 16.56 -8.79
C LEU A 45 -4.21 16.92 -7.35
N ASN A 46 -3.68 18.02 -6.86
CA ASN A 46 -4.14 18.66 -5.62
C ASN A 46 -4.96 19.92 -5.99
N GLY A 47 -5.56 20.58 -5.01
CA GLY A 47 -6.38 21.80 -5.18
C GLY A 47 -5.65 22.97 -5.84
N THR A 48 -4.31 22.94 -5.90
CA THR A 48 -3.50 24.04 -6.42
C THR A 48 -2.58 23.66 -7.59
N HIS A 49 -2.05 22.43 -7.61
CA HIS A 49 -1.03 22.00 -8.56
C HIS A 49 -1.25 20.55 -9.00
N GLN A 50 -0.46 20.10 -9.96
CA GLN A 50 -0.34 18.71 -10.40
C GLN A 50 1.03 18.17 -10.00
N ILE A 51 1.11 16.86 -9.78
CA ILE A 51 2.35 16.15 -9.44
C ILE A 51 2.47 14.86 -10.26
N GLY A 52 3.67 14.31 -10.35
CA GLY A 52 3.97 13.06 -11.03
C GLY A 52 4.30 13.22 -12.52
N CYS A 53 3.91 12.22 -13.31
CA CYS A 53 4.38 12.06 -14.69
C CYS A 53 3.28 12.15 -15.74
N SER A 54 3.65 12.61 -16.94
CA SER A 54 2.81 12.52 -18.12
C SER A 54 3.64 12.71 -19.37
N THR A 55 3.18 12.11 -20.46
CA THR A 55 3.68 12.39 -21.82
C THR A 55 2.64 13.12 -22.65
N PRO A 56 3.03 13.69 -23.81
CA PRO A 56 2.10 14.07 -24.87
C PRO A 56 1.33 12.84 -25.38
N GLN A 57 0.22 13.07 -26.09
CA GLN A 57 -0.67 11.99 -26.55
C GLN A 57 0.01 10.98 -27.50
N GLY A 58 1.07 11.38 -28.21
CA GLY A 58 1.87 10.50 -29.07
C GLY A 58 3.00 9.75 -28.35
N GLY A 59 3.14 9.94 -27.03
CA GLY A 59 4.27 9.48 -26.25
C GLY A 59 5.55 10.27 -26.51
N ASN A 60 6.60 9.89 -25.79
CA ASN A 60 7.95 10.40 -25.96
C ASN A 60 8.86 9.30 -26.51
N VAL A 61 9.68 9.64 -27.50
CA VAL A 61 10.72 8.74 -28.03
C VAL A 61 12.08 9.24 -27.58
N GLY A 62 12.94 8.31 -27.16
CA GLY A 62 14.32 8.61 -26.80
C GLY A 62 15.28 7.48 -27.16
N VAL A 63 16.51 7.84 -27.54
CA VAL A 63 17.60 6.87 -27.76
C VAL A 63 17.97 6.27 -26.41
N VAL A 64 17.94 4.95 -26.30
CA VAL A 64 18.21 4.25 -25.04
C VAL A 64 19.65 4.45 -24.61
N HIS A 65 19.88 4.92 -23.39
CA HIS A 65 21.22 5.03 -22.82
C HIS A 65 21.23 4.53 -21.37
N TYR A 66 22.00 3.48 -21.13
CA TYR A 66 22.12 2.86 -19.81
C TYR A 66 23.27 3.48 -19.02
N MET A 67 22.95 4.06 -17.87
CA MET A 67 23.83 4.92 -17.09
C MET A 67 24.47 4.12 -15.95
N GLN A 68 25.74 3.75 -16.13
CA GLN A 68 26.47 2.94 -15.15
C GLN A 68 27.61 3.72 -14.48
N THR A 69 28.17 4.72 -15.17
CA THR A 69 29.35 5.48 -14.77
C THR A 69 29.08 6.98 -14.78
N GLU A 70 29.92 7.77 -14.11
CA GLU A 70 29.84 9.25 -14.16
C GLU A 70 29.99 9.81 -15.58
N GLU A 71 30.74 9.12 -16.45
CA GLU A 71 30.88 9.50 -17.87
C GLU A 71 29.54 9.39 -18.60
N ASP A 72 28.72 8.38 -18.29
CA ASP A 72 27.38 8.23 -18.88
C ASP A 72 26.44 9.38 -18.44
N TRP A 73 26.60 9.86 -17.21
CA TRP A 73 25.88 11.04 -16.71
C TRP A 73 26.23 12.29 -17.49
N ASP A 74 27.53 12.57 -17.68
CA ASP A 74 27.95 13.71 -18.49
C ASP A 74 27.51 13.56 -19.96
N TRP A 75 27.57 12.34 -20.49
CA TRP A 75 27.13 12.04 -21.85
C TRP A 75 25.66 12.39 -22.08
N VAL A 76 24.76 11.88 -21.25
CA VAL A 76 23.32 12.13 -21.39
C VAL A 76 22.99 13.61 -21.20
N ILE A 77 23.60 14.25 -20.19
CA ILE A 77 23.24 15.59 -19.74
C ILE A 77 23.93 16.69 -20.56
N ASN A 78 25.15 16.48 -21.04
CA ASN A 78 25.96 17.55 -21.65
C ASN A 78 26.46 17.20 -23.06
N SER A 79 27.15 16.07 -23.23
CA SER A 79 28.07 15.88 -24.36
C SER A 79 27.55 15.00 -25.51
N GLY A 80 26.57 14.12 -25.26
CA GLY A 80 26.07 13.15 -26.23
C GLY A 80 25.41 13.76 -27.46
N THR A 81 25.55 13.11 -28.62
CA THR A 81 25.12 13.67 -29.92
C THR A 81 23.69 13.33 -30.34
N HIS A 82 23.05 12.36 -29.68
CA HIS A 82 21.84 11.69 -30.16
C HIS A 82 20.61 12.01 -29.30
N THR A 83 20.53 13.24 -28.81
CA THR A 83 19.36 13.72 -28.06
C THR A 83 18.10 13.70 -28.94
N PRO A 84 16.92 13.38 -28.39
CA PRO A 84 16.65 13.13 -26.97
C PRO A 84 16.96 11.69 -26.51
N TYR A 85 17.40 11.55 -25.27
CA TYR A 85 17.72 10.26 -24.64
C TYR A 85 16.55 9.69 -23.83
N ALA A 86 16.49 8.37 -23.73
CA ALA A 86 15.75 7.65 -22.70
C ALA A 86 16.78 7.07 -21.72
N ALA A 87 16.84 7.65 -20.52
CA ALA A 87 17.83 7.28 -19.51
C ALA A 87 17.39 5.99 -18.81
N VAL A 88 18.27 4.99 -18.79
CA VAL A 88 18.06 3.75 -18.02
C VAL A 88 18.97 3.78 -16.80
N LEU A 89 18.38 3.63 -15.62
CA LEU A 89 19.05 3.71 -14.33
C LEU A 89 18.94 2.37 -13.61
N ASP A 90 20.03 1.97 -12.95
CA ASP A 90 19.95 0.99 -11.87
C ASP A 90 19.14 1.54 -10.70
N SER A 91 18.53 0.63 -9.94
CA SER A 91 17.71 0.96 -8.77
C SER A 91 18.43 1.88 -7.77
N VAL A 92 19.73 1.64 -7.52
CA VAL A 92 20.61 2.44 -6.65
C VAL A 92 20.77 3.89 -7.13
N ASN A 93 20.69 4.12 -8.44
CA ASN A 93 20.89 5.43 -9.06
C ASN A 93 19.59 6.24 -9.14
N PHE A 94 18.44 5.61 -8.84
CA PHE A 94 17.16 6.29 -8.77
C PHE A 94 17.00 7.04 -7.44
N THR A 95 17.72 8.15 -7.32
CA THR A 95 17.66 9.06 -6.18
C THR A 95 16.94 10.35 -6.56
N THR A 96 16.43 11.10 -5.58
CA THR A 96 15.73 12.36 -5.84
C THR A 96 16.58 13.37 -6.62
N GLU A 97 17.85 13.48 -6.27
CA GLU A 97 18.80 14.39 -6.92
C GLU A 97 19.04 14.01 -8.38
N ASN A 98 19.28 12.72 -8.62
CA ASN A 98 19.53 12.19 -9.96
C ASN A 98 18.31 12.35 -10.88
N VAL A 99 17.11 12.05 -10.38
CA VAL A 99 15.87 12.18 -11.16
C VAL A 99 15.60 13.64 -11.51
N ARG A 100 15.75 14.57 -10.55
CA ARG A 100 15.62 16.02 -10.79
C ARG A 100 16.67 16.52 -11.79
N LYS A 101 17.90 16.04 -11.70
CA LYS A 101 18.98 16.38 -12.63
C LYS A 101 18.64 15.95 -14.06
N LEU A 102 18.07 14.76 -14.25
CA LEU A 102 17.64 14.27 -15.56
C LEU A 102 16.45 15.06 -16.11
N SER A 103 15.41 15.28 -15.30
CA SER A 103 14.20 15.97 -15.74
C SER A 103 14.46 17.43 -16.14
N GLN A 104 15.40 18.10 -15.48
CA GLN A 104 15.76 19.49 -15.78
C GLN A 104 16.71 19.65 -16.97
N SER A 105 17.30 18.56 -17.49
CA SER A 105 18.32 18.63 -18.54
C SER A 105 17.80 19.05 -19.93
N ASN A 106 16.49 18.99 -20.17
CA ASN A 106 15.84 19.13 -21.50
C ASN A 106 16.37 18.19 -22.60
N ARG A 107 17.24 17.24 -22.26
CA ARG A 107 17.86 16.28 -23.20
C ARG A 107 17.34 14.86 -23.01
N VAL A 108 16.55 14.65 -21.96
CA VAL A 108 15.95 13.37 -21.58
C VAL A 108 14.44 13.45 -21.78
N ASN A 109 13.91 12.47 -22.52
CA ASN A 109 12.48 12.37 -22.84
C ASN A 109 11.75 11.31 -22.00
N GLY A 110 12.49 10.55 -21.19
CA GLY A 110 11.94 9.65 -20.18
C GLY A 110 13.02 8.88 -19.43
N ILE A 111 12.61 8.31 -18.30
CA ILE A 111 13.48 7.59 -17.37
C ILE A 111 12.93 6.18 -17.20
N ILE A 112 13.83 5.19 -17.22
CA ILE A 112 13.50 3.79 -16.95
C ILE A 112 14.36 3.35 -15.78
N VAL A 113 13.75 2.79 -14.76
CA VAL A 113 14.44 2.30 -13.56
C VAL A 113 14.39 0.79 -13.57
N ILE A 114 15.55 0.15 -13.42
CA ILE A 114 15.63 -1.29 -13.29
C ILE A 114 15.32 -1.65 -11.84
N SER A 115 14.20 -2.36 -11.62
CA SER A 115 13.69 -2.77 -10.31
C SER A 115 13.67 -4.30 -10.19
N ILE A 116 14.75 -4.94 -10.62
CA ILE A 116 14.95 -6.39 -10.55
C ILE A 116 15.99 -6.67 -9.47
N ASN A 117 15.78 -7.73 -8.67
CA ASN A 117 16.70 -8.17 -7.62
C ASN A 117 17.14 -7.01 -6.70
N LEU A 118 16.16 -6.33 -6.13
CA LEU A 118 16.36 -5.22 -5.21
C LEU A 118 17.10 -5.72 -3.95
N THR A 119 18.40 -5.45 -3.86
CA THR A 119 19.22 -5.69 -2.67
C THR A 119 19.29 -4.45 -1.78
N ASP A 120 19.94 -4.56 -0.62
CA ASP A 120 20.15 -3.45 0.31
C ASP A 120 20.67 -2.20 -0.41
N GLN A 121 19.90 -1.12 -0.28
CA GLN A 121 20.14 0.18 -0.89
C GLN A 121 20.36 1.24 0.18
N GLU A 122 20.88 2.38 -0.23
CA GLU A 122 20.83 3.57 0.61
C GLU A 122 19.36 3.89 0.97
N PRO A 123 19.10 4.45 2.18
CA PRO A 123 17.75 4.81 2.58
C PRO A 123 17.07 5.68 1.53
N PHE A 124 15.85 5.34 1.13
CA PHE A 124 15.13 6.06 0.09
C PHE A 124 13.63 6.04 0.35
N SER A 125 13.05 7.22 0.43
CA SER A 125 11.60 7.44 0.51
C SER A 125 11.19 8.46 -0.55
N ALA A 126 10.14 8.12 -1.30
CA ALA A 126 9.54 9.03 -2.27
C ALA A 126 8.68 10.12 -1.61
N ASP A 127 8.32 9.92 -0.34
CA ASP A 127 7.55 10.86 0.47
C ASP A 127 8.42 12.06 0.90
N LYS A 128 7.77 13.07 1.49
CA LYS A 128 8.43 14.17 2.20
C LYS A 128 9.10 13.65 3.47
N SER A 129 10.02 14.45 4.01
CA SER A 129 10.55 14.22 5.36
C SER A 129 9.52 14.39 6.46
N CYS A 130 8.41 15.03 6.10
CA CYS A 130 7.28 15.39 6.93
C CYS A 130 5.98 14.88 6.27
N PRO A 131 5.62 13.60 6.45
CA PRO A 131 4.39 13.09 5.86
C PRO A 131 3.15 13.84 6.41
N ASN A 132 2.21 14.17 5.53
CA ASN A 132 0.93 14.84 5.83
C ASN A 132 1.02 16.13 6.68
N ASP A 133 2.14 16.85 6.57
CA ASP A 133 2.42 18.06 7.34
C ASP A 133 1.38 19.18 7.19
N ALA A 134 0.75 19.28 6.02
CA ALA A 134 -0.28 20.29 5.75
C ALA A 134 -1.66 19.98 6.34
N SER A 135 -1.91 18.71 6.68
CA SER A 135 -3.23 18.21 7.09
C SER A 135 -3.26 17.65 8.51
N GLY A 136 -2.10 17.52 9.15
CA GLY A 136 -1.94 17.07 10.53
C GLY A 136 -2.35 18.11 11.57
N MET A 137 -2.23 17.73 12.84
CA MET A 137 -2.55 18.61 13.98
C MET A 137 -1.47 19.67 14.24
N TYR A 138 -0.24 19.45 13.77
CA TYR A 138 0.91 20.29 14.06
C TYR A 138 1.35 21.07 12.83
N ASP A 139 1.81 22.31 13.03
CA ASP A 139 2.36 23.17 11.96
C ASP A 139 3.76 22.68 11.53
N GLY A 140 3.77 21.59 10.77
CA GLY A 140 4.98 20.92 10.29
C GLY A 140 5.80 20.21 11.38
N CYS A 141 6.94 19.66 10.95
CA CYS A 141 7.89 18.88 11.75
C CYS A 141 9.09 19.72 12.19
N ASN A 142 8.86 20.96 12.60
CA ASN A 142 9.94 21.86 13.01
C ASN A 142 10.78 21.31 14.19
N LYS A 143 10.20 20.43 15.02
CA LYS A 143 10.86 19.79 16.16
C LYS A 143 11.53 18.45 15.79
N LEU A 144 10.88 17.64 14.97
CA LEU A 144 11.30 16.27 14.66
C LEU A 144 10.83 15.87 13.26
N GLN A 145 11.75 15.54 12.38
CA GLN A 145 11.45 14.99 11.06
C GLN A 145 11.30 13.48 11.16
N TRP A 146 10.07 12.98 10.99
CA TRP A 146 9.77 11.55 11.11
C TRP A 146 10.43 10.70 10.02
N ASN A 147 10.57 11.22 8.81
CA ASN A 147 11.11 10.48 7.66
C ASN A 147 12.37 11.16 7.06
N PRO A 148 13.54 11.18 7.73
CA PRO A 148 14.72 11.89 7.22
C PRO A 148 15.14 11.56 5.76
N PRO A 149 15.01 10.32 5.27
CA PRO A 149 15.29 9.98 3.87
C PRO A 149 14.34 10.64 2.86
N GLY A 150 13.14 11.05 3.29
CA GLY A 150 12.11 11.63 2.43
C GLY A 150 12.51 12.98 1.86
N LYS A 151 12.57 13.09 0.53
CA LYS A 151 12.87 14.35 -0.18
C LYS A 151 11.71 14.86 -1.05
N GLY A 152 10.54 14.21 -0.96
CA GLY A 152 9.31 14.61 -1.62
C GLY A 152 9.32 14.38 -3.13
N LEU A 153 10.05 13.38 -3.63
CA LEU A 153 10.14 13.09 -5.08
C LEU A 153 8.76 12.79 -5.69
N MET A 154 7.86 12.17 -4.94
CA MET A 154 6.48 11.89 -5.39
C MET A 154 5.68 13.18 -5.72
N PHE A 155 6.05 14.30 -5.10
CA PHE A 155 5.33 15.56 -5.18
C PHE A 155 5.90 16.53 -6.24
N ASP A 156 6.89 16.10 -7.02
CA ASP A 156 7.43 16.87 -8.14
C ASP A 156 6.58 16.66 -9.41
N ASP A 157 6.47 17.67 -10.28
CA ASP A 157 5.90 17.54 -11.63
C ASP A 157 7.05 17.40 -12.65
N PHE A 158 7.17 16.21 -13.25
CA PHE A 158 8.34 15.89 -14.09
C PHE A 158 8.18 16.28 -15.55
N GLY A 159 6.95 16.39 -16.06
CA GLY A 159 6.71 16.64 -17.49
C GLY A 159 7.23 15.57 -18.46
N LEU A 160 7.71 14.42 -17.96
CA LEU A 160 8.19 13.27 -18.75
C LEU A 160 7.62 11.94 -18.21
N ALA A 161 7.80 10.85 -18.95
CA ALA A 161 7.46 9.51 -18.50
C ALA A 161 8.59 8.91 -17.65
N MET A 162 8.19 8.25 -16.56
CA MET A 162 9.07 7.32 -15.84
C MET A 162 8.41 5.95 -15.77
N PHE A 163 9.19 4.89 -16.01
CA PHE A 163 8.74 3.50 -15.90
C PHE A 163 9.69 2.71 -15.03
N SER A 164 9.15 1.83 -14.20
CA SER A 164 9.92 0.83 -13.47
C SER A 164 9.88 -0.49 -14.23
N LEU A 165 11.03 -1.14 -14.35
CA LEU A 165 11.25 -2.36 -15.10
C LEU A 165 11.44 -3.51 -14.12
N THR A 166 10.45 -4.38 -14.01
CA THR A 166 10.41 -5.47 -13.01
C THR A 166 10.58 -6.85 -13.63
N ASP A 167 10.37 -7.00 -14.94
CA ASP A 167 10.55 -8.27 -15.66
C ASP A 167 11.97 -8.42 -16.22
N GLU A 168 12.60 -9.56 -15.91
CA GLU A 168 13.97 -9.86 -16.36
C GLU A 168 14.08 -10.03 -17.88
N ASN A 169 13.03 -10.53 -18.55
CA ASN A 169 13.04 -10.65 -20.01
C ASN A 169 12.99 -9.27 -20.68
N ASP A 170 12.22 -8.33 -20.12
CA ASP A 170 12.17 -6.96 -20.61
C ASP A 170 13.50 -6.23 -20.39
N TYR A 171 14.19 -6.49 -19.27
CA TYR A 171 15.58 -6.04 -19.07
C TYR A 171 16.52 -6.57 -20.16
N GLN A 172 16.51 -7.88 -20.43
CA GLN A 172 17.33 -8.46 -21.49
C GLN A 172 17.00 -7.89 -22.88
N LYS A 173 15.72 -7.62 -23.17
CA LYS A 173 15.32 -6.96 -24.43
C LYS A 173 15.87 -5.53 -24.51
N LEU A 174 15.77 -4.76 -23.44
CA LEU A 174 16.17 -3.34 -23.43
C LEU A 174 17.69 -3.15 -23.42
N ILE A 175 18.42 -3.97 -22.65
CA ILE A 175 19.86 -3.83 -22.50
C ILE A 175 20.61 -4.66 -23.55
N ASP A 176 20.40 -5.98 -23.57
CA ASP A 176 21.23 -6.89 -24.36
C ASP A 176 20.90 -6.84 -25.85
N LYS A 177 19.62 -6.67 -26.20
CA LYS A 177 19.17 -6.62 -27.60
C LYS A 177 19.14 -5.21 -28.20
N CYS A 178 19.13 -4.18 -27.37
CA CYS A 178 18.93 -2.79 -27.80
C CYS A 178 20.12 -1.89 -27.46
N TYR A 179 20.42 -1.66 -26.18
CA TYR A 179 21.48 -0.72 -25.78
C TYR A 179 22.90 -1.18 -26.20
N ILE A 180 23.32 -2.38 -25.78
CA ILE A 180 24.67 -2.89 -26.03
C ILE A 180 25.04 -2.94 -27.53
N PRO A 181 24.22 -3.51 -28.42
CA PRO A 181 24.57 -3.64 -29.83
C PRO A 181 24.54 -2.30 -30.60
N PHE A 182 23.62 -1.40 -30.28
CA PHE A 182 23.34 -0.22 -31.12
C PHE A 182 23.79 1.11 -30.52
N ASN A 183 23.79 1.26 -29.20
CA ASN A 183 23.92 2.57 -28.54
C ASN A 183 25.16 2.70 -27.64
N LYS A 184 25.68 1.59 -27.08
CA LYS A 184 26.87 1.62 -26.23
C LYS A 184 28.06 2.24 -26.97
N PRO A 185 28.67 3.33 -26.45
CA PRO A 185 29.84 3.96 -27.06
C PRO A 185 30.99 2.97 -27.26
N GLN A 186 31.75 3.13 -28.35
CA GLN A 186 32.97 2.37 -28.62
C GLN A 186 34.15 3.33 -28.63
N ASP A 187 35.17 3.06 -27.80
CA ASP A 187 36.36 3.90 -27.65
C ASP A 187 36.04 5.39 -27.36
N GLY A 188 35.03 5.65 -26.53
CA GLY A 188 34.57 7.01 -26.19
C GLY A 188 33.88 7.77 -27.33
N LYS A 189 33.59 7.10 -28.45
CA LYS A 189 32.91 7.71 -29.60
C LYS A 189 31.44 7.30 -29.68
N PRO A 190 30.57 8.20 -30.17
CA PRO A 190 29.16 7.88 -30.41
C PRO A 190 29.03 6.81 -31.49
N ARG A 191 28.06 5.91 -31.32
CA ARG A 191 27.66 4.98 -32.37
C ARG A 191 27.04 5.73 -33.55
N SER A 192 27.28 5.26 -34.77
CA SER A 192 26.58 5.73 -35.96
C SER A 192 25.23 5.03 -36.12
N TYR A 193 24.30 5.66 -36.82
CA TYR A 193 23.03 5.04 -37.19
C TYR A 193 23.23 3.68 -37.88
N PRO A 194 22.39 2.64 -37.62
CA PRO A 194 21.14 2.65 -36.84
C PRO A 194 21.32 2.59 -35.32
N LEU A 195 20.50 3.38 -34.62
CA LEU A 195 20.40 3.39 -33.15
C LEU A 195 19.14 2.65 -32.70
N CYS A 196 19.14 2.21 -31.45
CA CYS A 196 17.94 1.70 -30.79
C CYS A 196 17.26 2.79 -29.97
N ALA A 197 15.94 2.88 -30.04
CA ALA A 197 15.15 3.85 -29.30
C ALA A 197 13.97 3.16 -28.62
N ILE A 198 13.46 3.79 -27.56
CA ILE A 198 12.24 3.38 -26.88
C ILE A 198 11.20 4.48 -26.95
N GLN A 199 9.95 4.08 -27.13
CA GLN A 199 8.79 4.96 -27.04
C GLN A 199 8.06 4.70 -25.72
N LEU A 200 7.90 5.76 -24.92
CA LEU A 200 7.23 5.73 -23.64
C LEU A 200 5.89 6.46 -23.78
N ILE A 201 4.78 5.77 -23.50
CA ILE A 201 3.43 6.30 -23.63
C ILE A 201 2.73 6.24 -22.27
N SER A 202 2.47 7.40 -21.70
CA SER A 202 1.78 7.60 -20.40
C SER A 202 1.05 8.94 -20.40
N ALA A 203 0.21 9.15 -21.43
CA ALA A 203 -0.48 10.42 -21.62
C ALA A 203 -1.63 10.57 -20.61
N MET A 204 -1.50 11.51 -19.67
CA MET A 204 -2.49 11.76 -18.62
C MET A 204 -3.44 12.88 -19.03
N ARG A 205 -4.76 12.64 -18.88
CA ARG A 205 -5.81 13.58 -19.28
C ARG A 205 -6.09 14.69 -18.26
N GLY A 206 -5.84 14.39 -16.98
CA GLY A 206 -5.90 15.37 -15.89
C GLY A 206 -4.77 16.38 -16.03
N ALA A 207 -5.07 17.65 -15.77
CA ALA A 207 -4.10 18.74 -15.89
C ALA A 207 -4.44 19.91 -14.96
N LYS A 208 -3.40 20.67 -14.60
CA LYS A 208 -3.41 21.90 -13.80
C LYS A 208 -3.68 21.66 -12.31
N ASP A 209 -4.94 21.48 -11.92
CA ASP A 209 -5.39 21.37 -10.54
C ASP A 209 -6.69 20.54 -10.46
N SER A 210 -7.03 20.03 -9.28
CA SER A 210 -8.19 19.16 -9.10
C SER A 210 -9.51 19.88 -9.38
N GLU A 211 -9.65 21.15 -9.01
CA GLU A 211 -10.85 21.97 -9.28
C GLU A 211 -11.11 22.09 -10.79
N THR A 212 -10.09 22.44 -11.56
CA THR A 212 -10.14 22.58 -13.02
C THR A 212 -10.45 21.24 -13.66
N CYS A 213 -9.84 20.16 -13.19
CA CYS A 213 -10.07 18.84 -13.74
C CYS A 213 -11.49 18.31 -13.47
N ILE A 214 -12.00 18.45 -12.25
CA ILE A 214 -13.36 18.07 -11.88
C ILE A 214 -14.37 18.92 -12.64
N ARG A 215 -14.15 20.25 -12.71
CA ARG A 215 -15.00 21.16 -13.49
C ARG A 215 -15.09 20.71 -14.95
N ARG A 216 -13.95 20.40 -15.59
CA ARG A 216 -13.92 19.91 -16.98
C ARG A 216 -14.61 18.57 -17.17
N SER A 217 -14.51 17.68 -16.18
CA SER A 217 -15.15 16.35 -16.22
C SER A 217 -16.67 16.44 -16.08
N ASN A 218 -17.18 17.45 -15.36
CA ASN A 218 -18.61 17.67 -15.15
C ASN A 218 -19.27 18.52 -16.25
N LEU A 219 -18.48 19.10 -17.17
CA LEU A 219 -19.01 19.85 -18.30
C LEU A 219 -19.58 18.90 -19.35
N VAL A 220 -20.90 18.90 -19.50
CA VAL A 220 -21.61 18.23 -20.61
C VAL A 220 -21.57 19.14 -21.84
N THR A 221 -20.39 19.33 -22.44
CA THR A 221 -20.22 20.17 -23.63
C THR A 221 -20.29 19.39 -24.94
N ASN A 222 -20.26 18.06 -24.89
CA ASN A 222 -20.26 17.18 -26.05
C ASN A 222 -21.33 16.10 -25.92
N LEU A 223 -21.79 15.56 -27.06
CA LEU A 223 -22.69 14.39 -27.12
C LEU A 223 -22.09 13.17 -26.39
N ASN A 224 -20.77 13.09 -26.28
CA ASN A 224 -20.03 12.10 -25.50
C ASN A 224 -19.25 12.80 -24.37
N PRO A 225 -19.77 12.81 -23.13
CA PRO A 225 -19.07 13.41 -22.00
C PRO A 225 -17.74 12.69 -21.77
N SER A 226 -16.66 13.45 -21.60
CA SER A 226 -15.33 12.92 -21.33
C SER A 226 -14.94 13.20 -19.88
N LYS A 227 -14.68 12.14 -19.12
CA LYS A 227 -14.10 12.25 -17.77
C LYS A 227 -12.58 12.43 -17.89
N TYR A 228 -12.02 13.40 -17.17
CA TYR A 228 -10.59 13.73 -17.21
C TYR A 228 -9.82 13.27 -15.97
N CYS A 229 -10.51 13.11 -14.83
CA CYS A 229 -9.96 12.58 -13.59
C CYS A 229 -11.06 11.95 -12.73
N ASP A 230 -10.60 11.16 -11.77
CA ASP A 230 -11.39 10.51 -10.74
C ASP A 230 -10.96 11.05 -9.36
N PRO A 231 -11.88 11.21 -8.40
CA PRO A 231 -11.49 11.43 -7.02
C PRO A 231 -10.71 10.23 -6.50
N MET A 232 -9.62 10.49 -5.78
CA MET A 232 -8.85 9.44 -5.10
C MET A 232 -9.55 9.08 -3.79
N GLY A 233 -9.75 7.79 -3.56
CA GLY A 233 -10.37 7.28 -2.34
C GLY A 233 -10.79 5.83 -2.52
N ASP A 234 -11.09 5.18 -1.40
CA ASP A 234 -11.58 3.81 -1.29
C ASP A 234 -12.30 3.67 0.07
N GLU A 235 -12.67 2.47 0.50
CA GLU A 235 -13.48 2.23 1.68
C GLU A 235 -12.64 2.00 2.95
N ASN A 236 -13.05 2.62 4.07
CA ASN A 236 -12.57 2.22 5.39
C ASN A 236 -13.27 0.92 5.81
N ILE A 237 -12.56 0.06 6.54
CA ILE A 237 -13.10 -1.21 7.05
C ILE A 237 -13.29 -1.07 8.54
N ILE A 238 -14.50 -1.37 9.02
CA ILE A 238 -14.86 -1.15 10.41
C ILE A 238 -15.71 -2.32 10.90
N THR A 239 -15.39 -2.82 12.08
CA THR A 239 -16.24 -3.79 12.79
C THR A 239 -16.32 -3.44 14.26
N THR A 240 -17.47 -3.70 14.88
CA THR A 240 -17.73 -3.48 16.31
C THR A 240 -18.04 -4.81 16.98
N LEU A 241 -17.53 -5.02 18.19
CA LEU A 241 -17.81 -6.24 18.95
C LEU A 241 -19.31 -6.38 19.27
N LYS A 242 -19.95 -5.25 19.63
CA LYS A 242 -21.38 -5.16 19.95
C LYS A 242 -22.15 -4.50 18.79
N ALA A 243 -23.07 -5.26 18.19
CA ALA A 243 -24.09 -4.70 17.30
C ALA A 243 -25.17 -4.01 18.15
N VAL A 244 -25.17 -2.68 18.16
CA VAL A 244 -26.17 -1.88 18.90
C VAL A 244 -27.29 -1.49 17.95
N GLN A 245 -28.50 -1.92 18.26
CA GLN A 245 -29.69 -1.65 17.44
C GLN A 245 -30.06 -0.16 17.49
N ASN A 246 -30.65 0.37 16.42
CA ASN A 246 -30.97 1.79 16.29
C ASN A 246 -32.03 2.31 17.28
N ASN A 247 -32.77 1.40 17.93
CA ASN A 247 -33.72 1.74 19.00
C ASN A 247 -33.05 1.87 20.38
N GLU A 248 -31.80 1.43 20.53
CA GLU A 248 -31.01 1.60 21.75
C GLU A 248 -30.31 2.94 21.77
N THR A 249 -29.82 3.35 22.94
CA THR A 249 -29.00 4.55 23.12
C THR A 249 -27.60 4.17 23.50
N ARG A 250 -26.61 4.63 22.74
CA ARG A 250 -25.19 4.43 23.03
C ARG A 250 -24.74 5.49 24.02
N PRO A 251 -24.22 5.11 25.20
CA PRO A 251 -23.69 6.08 26.16
C PRO A 251 -22.48 6.83 25.59
N ASN A 252 -22.20 8.01 26.15
CA ASN A 252 -20.90 8.65 25.92
C ASN A 252 -19.79 7.79 26.54
N ASP A 253 -18.58 7.92 25.99
CA ASP A 253 -17.39 7.21 26.47
C ASP A 253 -17.61 5.69 26.58
N SER A 254 -18.23 5.08 25.56
CA SER A 254 -18.63 3.67 25.55
C SER A 254 -17.95 2.83 24.45
N VAL A 255 -17.00 3.39 23.68
CA VAL A 255 -16.36 2.73 22.54
C VAL A 255 -14.84 2.89 22.57
N ILE A 256 -14.11 1.79 22.68
CA ILE A 256 -12.65 1.78 22.49
C ILE A 256 -12.38 1.61 21.00
N VAL A 257 -11.66 2.54 20.39
CA VAL A 257 -11.25 2.46 18.98
C VAL A 257 -9.84 1.90 18.91
N VAL A 258 -9.65 0.86 18.10
CA VAL A 258 -8.33 0.33 17.77
C VAL A 258 -8.16 0.41 16.26
N ALA A 259 -7.17 1.19 15.83
CA ALA A 259 -7.01 1.60 14.46
C ALA A 259 -5.66 1.22 13.86
N THR A 260 -5.62 1.08 12.55
CA THR A 260 -4.38 1.02 11.76
C THR A 260 -4.64 1.61 10.38
N ARG A 261 -3.59 2.08 9.73
CA ARG A 261 -3.63 2.40 8.29
C ARG A 261 -3.65 1.13 7.44
N LEU A 262 -4.27 1.21 6.27
CA LEU A 262 -4.39 0.14 5.27
C LEU A 262 -3.49 0.35 4.05
N ASP A 263 -2.99 1.56 3.88
CA ASP A 263 -2.45 2.04 2.61
C ASP A 263 -1.01 2.49 2.69
N THR A 264 -0.39 2.58 1.52
CA THR A 264 0.95 3.08 1.28
C THR A 264 0.93 3.82 -0.05
N MET A 265 2.02 4.48 -0.41
CA MET A 265 2.17 5.09 -1.73
C MET A 265 3.52 4.80 -2.35
N GLY A 266 3.63 5.07 -3.65
CA GLY A 266 4.85 4.96 -4.42
C GLY A 266 4.75 5.71 -5.74
N ILE A 267 5.88 5.86 -6.42
CA ILE A 267 5.99 6.61 -7.68
C ILE A 267 5.40 5.82 -8.84
N PHE A 268 5.62 4.51 -8.87
CA PHE A 268 5.24 3.64 -9.98
C PHE A 268 3.95 2.89 -9.66
N HIS A 269 3.02 2.88 -10.60
CA HIS A 269 1.79 2.13 -10.47
C HIS A 269 2.08 0.63 -10.26
N ASN A 270 1.38 0.02 -9.31
CA ASN A 270 1.50 -1.40 -8.92
C ASN A 270 2.81 -1.80 -8.25
N GLU A 271 3.59 -0.84 -7.74
CA GLU A 271 4.80 -1.12 -6.94
C GLU A 271 4.71 -0.48 -5.57
N TYR A 272 3.86 -1.06 -4.73
CA TYR A 272 3.55 -0.55 -3.39
C TYR A 272 3.62 -1.67 -2.34
N PRO A 273 4.80 -2.27 -2.09
CA PRO A 273 4.90 -3.44 -1.22
C PRO A 273 4.46 -3.13 0.22
N GLY A 274 4.82 -1.97 0.76
CA GLY A 274 4.32 -1.49 2.06
C GLY A 274 4.54 -2.49 3.20
N ALA A 275 5.69 -3.16 3.24
CA ALA A 275 5.90 -4.27 4.15
C ALA A 275 5.82 -3.83 5.61
N ASP A 276 6.56 -2.78 6.01
CA ASP A 276 6.47 -2.28 7.38
C ASP A 276 5.28 -1.33 7.59
N SER A 277 5.04 -0.41 6.64
CA SER A 277 4.13 0.72 6.87
C SER A 277 2.66 0.31 7.07
N PRO A 278 1.95 -0.30 6.11
CA PRO A 278 0.59 -0.82 6.34
C PRO A 278 0.54 -2.27 6.84
N VAL A 279 1.34 -3.20 6.29
CA VAL A 279 1.08 -4.63 6.48
C VAL A 279 1.32 -5.09 7.92
N THR A 280 2.37 -4.61 8.60
CA THR A 280 2.63 -5.02 10.00
C THR A 280 1.51 -4.59 10.95
N GLY A 281 1.01 -3.35 10.82
CA GLY A 281 -0.11 -2.84 11.62
C GLY A 281 -1.43 -3.54 11.30
N LEU A 282 -1.74 -3.70 10.02
CA LEU A 282 -2.90 -4.44 9.51
C LEU A 282 -2.97 -5.86 10.08
N VAL A 283 -1.89 -6.64 9.92
CA VAL A 283 -1.85 -8.03 10.37
C VAL A 283 -1.93 -8.12 11.90
N THR A 284 -1.27 -7.20 12.61
CA THR A 284 -1.39 -7.13 14.08
C THR A 284 -2.84 -6.92 14.50
N LEU A 285 -3.56 -6.00 13.85
CA LEU A 285 -4.94 -5.68 14.20
C LEU A 285 -5.90 -6.82 13.86
N LEU A 286 -5.73 -7.49 12.71
CA LEU A 286 -6.50 -8.68 12.34
C LEU A 286 -6.28 -9.83 13.32
N ALA A 287 -5.03 -10.08 13.72
CA ALA A 287 -4.69 -11.09 14.72
C ALA A 287 -5.28 -10.76 16.09
N THR A 288 -5.24 -9.48 16.47
CA THR A 288 -5.86 -8.99 17.72
C THR A 288 -7.37 -9.23 17.70
N ALA A 289 -8.04 -8.89 16.60
CA ALA A 289 -9.47 -9.10 16.43
C ALA A 289 -9.83 -10.59 16.55
N LYS A 290 -9.09 -11.47 15.86
CA LYS A 290 -9.29 -12.93 15.93
C LYS A 290 -9.14 -13.47 17.36
N ALA A 291 -8.06 -13.10 18.05
CA ALA A 291 -7.79 -13.55 19.41
C ALA A 291 -8.84 -13.04 20.41
N LEU A 292 -9.25 -11.78 20.30
CA LEU A 292 -10.29 -11.21 21.16
C LEU A 292 -11.68 -11.83 20.89
N TRP A 293 -11.97 -12.19 19.64
CA TRP A 293 -13.30 -12.70 19.26
C TRP A 293 -13.65 -14.03 19.95
N SER A 294 -12.64 -14.82 20.35
CA SER A 294 -12.84 -16.04 21.16
C SER A 294 -13.60 -15.73 22.47
N GLN A 295 -13.35 -14.56 23.06
CA GLN A 295 -13.97 -14.09 24.30
C GLN A 295 -15.22 -13.21 24.09
N ARG A 296 -15.68 -13.03 22.85
CA ARG A 296 -16.79 -12.11 22.53
C ARG A 296 -18.02 -12.34 23.41
N LYS A 297 -18.49 -13.59 23.53
CA LYS A 297 -19.67 -13.93 24.34
C LYS A 297 -19.49 -13.55 25.81
N PHE A 298 -18.29 -13.76 26.36
CA PHE A 298 -17.99 -13.40 27.74
C PHE A 298 -18.03 -11.88 27.94
N ILE A 299 -17.41 -11.12 27.03
CA ILE A 299 -17.35 -9.65 27.08
C ILE A 299 -18.76 -9.06 26.99
N LEU A 300 -19.58 -9.52 26.04
CA LEU A 300 -20.95 -9.05 25.85
C LEU A 300 -21.88 -9.36 27.02
N ASN A 301 -21.58 -10.42 27.79
CA ASN A 301 -22.36 -10.79 28.98
C ASN A 301 -21.98 -9.99 30.24
N GLN A 302 -20.91 -9.17 30.22
CA GLN A 302 -20.57 -8.35 31.38
C GLN A 302 -21.48 -7.12 31.49
N PRO A 303 -21.92 -6.76 32.72
CA PRO A 303 -22.67 -5.53 32.93
C PRO A 303 -21.75 -4.33 32.65
N ASN A 304 -22.25 -3.36 31.89
CA ASN A 304 -21.53 -2.15 31.49
C ASN A 304 -20.25 -2.40 30.66
N SER A 305 -20.21 -3.46 29.86
CA SER A 305 -19.07 -3.67 28.96
C SER A 305 -18.91 -2.53 27.95
N THR A 306 -17.68 -2.07 27.80
CA THR A 306 -17.31 -1.08 26.78
C THR A 306 -17.24 -1.78 25.43
N ASP A 307 -17.83 -1.18 24.39
CA ASP A 307 -17.75 -1.72 23.04
C ASP A 307 -16.35 -1.49 22.46
N ILE A 308 -15.95 -2.33 21.51
CA ILE A 308 -14.66 -2.25 20.85
C ILE A 308 -14.90 -2.13 19.36
N MET A 309 -14.33 -1.10 18.76
CA MET A 309 -14.38 -0.85 17.32
C MET A 309 -12.99 -1.01 16.72
N PHE A 310 -12.84 -1.99 15.83
CA PHE A 310 -11.65 -2.15 15.01
C PHE A 310 -11.85 -1.34 13.72
N ALA A 311 -10.89 -0.47 13.41
CA ALA A 311 -10.93 0.41 12.24
C ALA A 311 -9.66 0.29 11.41
N PHE A 312 -9.83 0.13 10.10
CA PHE A 312 -8.73 0.13 9.14
C PHE A 312 -8.96 1.29 8.17
N PHE A 313 -8.06 2.27 8.21
CA PHE A 313 -8.18 3.52 7.48
C PHE A 313 -7.44 3.48 6.16
N GLN A 314 -8.16 3.77 5.08
CA GLN A 314 -7.65 3.76 3.72
C GLN A 314 -7.45 5.21 3.23
N GLY A 315 -6.34 5.46 2.52
CA GLY A 315 -5.96 6.79 2.06
C GLY A 315 -5.29 7.67 3.13
N GLU A 316 -4.69 7.07 4.17
CA GLU A 316 -3.94 7.84 5.18
C GLU A 316 -2.61 8.38 4.63
N ALA A 317 -2.03 7.77 3.59
CA ALA A 317 -0.83 8.27 2.91
C ALA A 317 -1.06 9.60 2.17
N PHE A 318 -2.33 9.96 1.91
CA PHE A 318 -2.72 11.16 1.16
C PHE A 318 -3.58 12.07 2.03
N ASP A 319 -2.98 12.84 2.92
CA ASP A 319 -3.69 13.87 3.71
C ASP A 319 -4.88 13.32 4.54
N TYR A 320 -4.76 12.09 5.04
CA TYR A 320 -5.75 11.46 5.95
C TYR A 320 -7.17 11.34 5.35
N ILE A 321 -7.30 10.93 4.09
CA ILE A 321 -8.60 10.83 3.40
C ILE A 321 -9.61 9.98 4.20
N GLY A 322 -9.19 8.81 4.67
CA GLY A 322 -10.06 7.84 5.33
C GLY A 322 -10.52 8.32 6.71
N SER A 323 -9.57 8.66 7.57
CA SER A 323 -9.86 9.08 8.94
C SER A 323 -10.57 10.43 9.01
N SER A 324 -10.18 11.41 8.18
CA SER A 324 -10.88 12.70 8.10
C SER A 324 -12.34 12.53 7.64
N ARG A 325 -12.61 11.62 6.71
CA ARG A 325 -13.97 11.30 6.27
C ARG A 325 -14.79 10.68 7.40
N MET A 326 -14.23 9.74 8.14
CA MET A 326 -14.91 9.12 9.28
C MET A 326 -15.23 10.14 10.37
N VAL A 327 -14.28 11.00 10.72
CA VAL A 327 -14.49 12.10 11.67
C VAL A 327 -15.61 13.03 11.17
N TYR A 328 -15.61 13.40 9.90
CA TYR A 328 -16.69 14.20 9.31
C TYR A 328 -18.05 13.53 9.46
N ASP A 329 -18.15 12.24 9.15
CA ASP A 329 -19.41 11.49 9.25
C ASP A 329 -19.90 11.35 10.69
N MET A 330 -18.98 11.21 11.66
CA MET A 330 -19.30 11.21 13.10
C MET A 330 -19.75 12.58 13.61
N GLN A 331 -19.23 13.67 13.05
CA GLN A 331 -19.67 15.04 13.39
C GLN A 331 -21.04 15.38 12.79
N LYS A 332 -21.43 14.68 11.73
CA LYS A 332 -22.71 14.85 11.04
C LYS A 332 -23.77 13.85 11.48
N ASP A 333 -23.48 13.02 12.48
CA ASP A 333 -24.38 11.98 13.00
C ASP A 333 -24.85 10.98 11.92
N ILE A 334 -24.03 10.77 10.88
CA ILE A 334 -24.35 9.85 9.77
C ILE A 334 -23.50 8.58 9.79
N PHE A 335 -22.45 8.53 10.60
CA PHE A 335 -21.57 7.38 10.74
C PHE A 335 -22.19 6.24 11.57
N PRO A 336 -22.11 4.97 11.13
CA PRO A 336 -21.63 4.49 9.83
C PRO A 336 -22.62 4.82 8.69
N SER A 337 -22.11 5.32 7.55
CA SER A 337 -22.91 5.84 6.44
C SER A 337 -23.61 4.76 5.60
N SER A 338 -23.01 3.56 5.54
CA SER A 338 -23.49 2.41 4.76
C SER A 338 -24.36 1.43 5.56
N ALA A 339 -24.42 1.58 6.90
CA ALA A 339 -25.28 0.71 7.71
C ALA A 339 -26.75 1.01 7.41
N THR A 340 -27.52 -0.07 7.20
CA THR A 340 -28.98 -0.02 7.16
C THR A 340 -29.51 0.70 8.40
N THR A 341 -30.77 1.16 8.36
CA THR A 341 -31.44 1.84 9.49
C THR A 341 -31.52 1.01 10.78
N ALA A 342 -30.92 -0.18 10.82
CA ALA A 342 -30.92 -1.13 11.92
C ALA A 342 -29.83 -0.87 12.97
N ILE A 343 -28.67 -0.27 12.61
CA ILE A 343 -27.56 -0.06 13.57
C ILE A 343 -27.54 1.38 14.06
N GLN A 344 -27.30 1.55 15.37
CA GLN A 344 -27.13 2.86 15.98
C GLN A 344 -25.88 3.59 15.48
N LYS A 345 -26.06 4.89 15.21
CA LYS A 345 -24.97 5.80 14.82
C LYS A 345 -23.93 6.00 15.93
N ILE A 346 -22.67 6.13 15.53
CA ILE A 346 -21.54 6.35 16.43
C ILE A 346 -21.00 7.77 16.18
N ASN A 347 -20.92 8.56 17.25
CA ASN A 347 -20.42 9.93 17.24
C ASN A 347 -19.11 10.04 18.00
N LEU A 348 -18.42 11.17 17.87
CA LEU A 348 -17.15 11.42 18.56
C LEU A 348 -17.26 11.34 20.10
N THR A 349 -18.43 11.68 20.67
CA THR A 349 -18.67 11.63 22.12
C THR A 349 -18.82 10.21 22.67
N HIS A 350 -19.09 9.23 21.81
CA HIS A 350 -19.18 7.82 22.22
C HIS A 350 -17.81 7.17 22.36
N ILE A 351 -16.76 7.74 21.77
CA ILE A 351 -15.40 7.21 21.88
C ILE A 351 -14.96 7.33 23.34
N HIS A 352 -14.42 6.27 23.93
CA HIS A 352 -13.84 6.28 25.27
C HIS A 352 -12.33 6.47 25.20
N GLN A 353 -11.67 5.71 24.32
CA GLN A 353 -10.22 5.64 24.16
C GLN A 353 -9.90 5.37 22.68
N PHE A 354 -8.69 5.75 22.26
CA PHE A 354 -8.22 5.52 20.89
C PHE A 354 -6.79 4.98 20.87
N ILE A 355 -6.59 3.83 20.25
CA ILE A 355 -5.29 3.18 20.12
C ILE A 355 -5.01 3.03 18.64
N GLU A 356 -3.86 3.48 18.16
CA GLU A 356 -3.46 3.32 16.77
C GLU A 356 -2.15 2.54 16.64
N LEU A 357 -2.07 1.64 15.67
CA LEU A 357 -0.87 0.93 15.27
C LEU A 357 -0.29 1.57 14.01
N ASN A 358 1.01 1.87 14.01
CA ASN A 358 1.68 2.44 12.85
C ASN A 358 3.16 2.04 12.85
N GLN A 359 3.61 1.29 11.83
CA GLN A 359 4.97 0.73 11.73
C GLN A 359 5.36 -0.04 13.00
N VAL A 360 5.00 -1.32 13.08
CA VAL A 360 5.20 -2.15 14.29
C VAL A 360 6.09 -3.37 14.03
N GLY A 361 6.69 -3.44 12.84
CA GLY A 361 7.50 -4.56 12.38
C GLY A 361 8.96 -4.50 12.80
N LEU A 362 9.57 -3.31 12.73
CA LEU A 362 11.01 -3.11 12.90
C LEU A 362 11.38 -2.77 14.34
N ARG A 363 11.47 -3.78 15.19
CA ARG A 363 11.82 -3.56 16.62
C ARG A 363 13.33 -3.50 16.81
N SER A 364 13.81 -2.42 17.41
CA SER A 364 15.22 -2.25 17.79
C SER A 364 15.67 -3.25 18.86
N ASP A 365 16.98 -3.28 19.16
CA ASP A 365 17.55 -4.12 20.22
C ASP A 365 16.74 -4.00 21.52
N ASN A 366 16.26 -5.16 22.02
CA ASN A 366 15.28 -5.37 23.11
C ASN A 366 13.79 -5.47 22.71
N ASN A 367 13.44 -5.63 21.43
CA ASN A 367 12.05 -5.84 20.98
C ASN A 367 11.06 -4.78 21.52
N SER A 368 11.55 -3.54 21.67
CA SER A 368 10.80 -2.45 22.26
C SER A 368 9.90 -1.77 21.21
N LEU A 369 8.69 -1.43 21.64
CA LEU A 369 7.75 -0.57 20.95
C LEU A 369 7.54 0.70 21.77
N TRP A 370 7.17 1.77 21.09
CA TRP A 370 7.09 3.11 21.63
C TRP A 370 5.65 3.58 21.65
N LEU A 371 5.23 4.07 22.81
CA LEU A 371 3.92 4.65 23.07
C LEU A 371 4.03 6.17 22.93
N HIS A 372 3.44 6.71 21.87
CA HIS A 372 3.36 8.15 21.61
C HIS A 372 2.02 8.69 22.08
N VAL A 373 2.05 9.77 22.85
CA VAL A 373 0.86 10.39 23.45
C VAL A 373 0.98 11.90 23.29
N ASP A 374 -0.12 12.57 22.91
CA ASP A 374 -0.14 14.03 22.79
C ASP A 374 -0.13 14.68 24.18
N GLU A 375 0.57 15.82 24.30
CA GLU A 375 0.68 16.61 25.53
C GLU A 375 -0.69 16.90 26.18
N LYS A 376 -1.73 17.11 25.36
CA LYS A 376 -3.06 17.50 25.84
C LYS A 376 -3.79 16.40 26.60
N VAL A 377 -3.46 15.13 26.36
CA VAL A 377 -4.17 13.97 26.93
C VAL A 377 -3.26 13.08 27.76
N ILE A 378 -2.04 13.54 28.05
CA ILE A 378 -1.02 12.74 28.74
C ILE A 378 -1.47 12.29 30.13
N ASN A 379 -2.24 13.10 30.86
CA ASN A 379 -2.69 12.74 32.20
C ASN A 379 -3.83 11.72 32.17
N GLU A 380 -4.77 11.90 31.26
CA GLU A 380 -5.93 11.06 31.00
C GLU A 380 -5.50 9.68 30.50
N THR A 381 -4.36 9.60 29.80
CA THR A 381 -3.84 8.36 29.19
C THR A 381 -2.95 7.54 30.14
N LYS A 382 -2.60 8.03 31.34
CA LYS A 382 -1.70 7.31 32.28
C LYS A 382 -2.20 5.92 32.65
N SER A 383 -3.49 5.77 32.94
CA SER A 383 -4.08 4.47 33.29
C SER A 383 -4.05 3.50 32.11
N LEU A 384 -4.31 4.00 30.90
CA LEU A 384 -4.22 3.24 29.65
C LEU A 384 -2.79 2.72 29.44
N ILE A 385 -1.78 3.59 29.57
CA ILE A 385 -0.37 3.22 29.39
C ILE A 385 0.05 2.17 30.42
N GLN A 386 -0.32 2.36 31.68
CA GLN A 386 0.04 1.42 32.73
C GLN A 386 -0.58 0.04 32.47
N MET A 387 -1.87 -0.01 32.11
CA MET A 387 -2.55 -1.27 31.80
C MET A 387 -1.93 -1.97 30.59
N LEU A 388 -1.57 -1.24 29.54
CA LEU A 388 -0.85 -1.79 28.38
C LEU A 388 0.49 -2.41 28.79
N LYS A 389 1.26 -1.74 29.65
CA LYS A 389 2.54 -2.25 30.16
C LYS A 389 2.35 -3.49 31.02
N ASP A 390 1.33 -3.50 31.88
CA ASP A 390 1.04 -4.61 32.81
C ASP A 390 0.69 -5.91 32.08
N VAL A 391 0.05 -5.82 30.91
CA VAL A 391 -0.34 -6.99 30.09
C VAL A 391 0.64 -7.31 28.95
N SER A 392 1.75 -6.57 28.87
CA SER A 392 2.76 -6.77 27.82
C SER A 392 3.41 -8.15 27.89
N THR A 393 3.60 -8.77 26.72
CA THR A 393 4.23 -10.08 26.58
C THR A 393 5.72 -9.97 26.28
N PRO A 394 6.51 -11.04 26.50
CA PRO A 394 7.85 -11.13 25.95
C PRO A 394 7.81 -10.87 24.44
N ASN A 395 8.78 -10.13 23.91
CA ASN A 395 8.86 -9.64 22.53
C ASN A 395 7.91 -8.50 22.16
N ALA A 396 7.06 -7.98 23.06
CA ALA A 396 6.24 -6.79 22.84
C ALA A 396 6.38 -5.78 23.99
N THR A 397 7.62 -5.45 24.35
CA THR A 397 7.91 -4.52 25.46
C THR A 397 7.48 -3.11 25.09
N LEU A 398 6.61 -2.50 25.90
CA LEU A 398 6.06 -1.16 25.63
C LEU A 398 6.74 -0.10 26.50
N THR A 399 7.31 0.92 25.85
CA THR A 399 7.99 2.05 26.50
C THR A 399 7.38 3.37 26.05
N GLU A 400 7.29 4.36 26.93
CA GLU A 400 6.84 5.70 26.54
C GLU A 400 7.89 6.38 25.66
N ALA A 401 7.47 6.93 24.51
CA ALA A 401 8.37 7.60 23.57
C ALA A 401 8.99 8.86 24.18
N ASP A 402 8.13 9.69 24.78
CA ASP A 402 8.52 10.89 25.51
C ASP A 402 7.62 11.04 26.75
N PRO A 403 8.09 10.66 27.95
CA PRO A 403 7.35 10.83 29.20
C PRO A 403 6.99 12.29 29.52
N SER A 404 7.64 13.26 28.86
CA SER A 404 7.32 14.68 29.02
C SER A 404 6.19 15.16 28.12
N GLY A 405 5.80 14.38 27.10
CA GLY A 405 4.73 14.70 26.13
C GLY A 405 5.06 15.85 25.18
N LYS A 406 6.30 16.33 25.14
CA LYS A 406 6.70 17.50 24.33
C LYS A 406 6.96 17.15 22.88
N GLN A 407 7.28 15.88 22.63
CA GLN A 407 7.35 15.29 21.31
C GLN A 407 5.96 15.26 20.68
N GLN A 408 5.88 15.70 19.43
CA GLN A 408 4.64 15.65 18.65
C GLN A 408 4.26 14.19 18.38
N LEU A 409 2.99 13.90 18.12
CA LEU A 409 2.60 12.59 17.62
C LEU A 409 3.21 12.35 16.21
N PRO A 410 3.59 11.11 15.88
CA PRO A 410 3.87 10.74 14.49
C PRO A 410 2.62 10.95 13.63
N PRO A 411 2.78 11.12 12.29
CA PRO A 411 1.67 11.15 11.36
C PRO A 411 0.79 9.90 11.53
N ALA A 412 -0.44 10.10 12.01
CA ALA A 412 -1.36 9.03 12.38
C ALA A 412 -2.81 9.52 12.27
N SER A 413 -3.73 8.60 11.98
CA SER A 413 -5.18 8.84 11.85
C SER A 413 -5.76 9.56 13.09
N LEU A 414 -5.22 9.23 14.27
CA LEU A 414 -5.56 9.80 15.58
C LEU A 414 -5.50 11.34 15.57
N GLN A 415 -4.59 11.94 14.80
CA GLN A 415 -4.50 13.40 14.73
C GLN A 415 -5.81 14.04 14.23
N GLN A 416 -6.53 13.39 13.31
CA GLN A 416 -7.82 13.88 12.81
C GLN A 416 -8.92 13.84 13.89
N PHE A 417 -8.87 12.85 14.77
CA PHE A 417 -9.79 12.75 15.90
C PHE A 417 -9.48 13.81 16.97
N LEU A 418 -8.21 13.97 17.34
CA LEU A 418 -7.79 14.95 18.35
C LEU A 418 -8.03 16.41 17.91
N LEU A 419 -8.00 16.69 16.60
CA LEU A 419 -8.39 17.99 16.05
C LEU A 419 -9.84 18.37 16.38
N LYS A 420 -10.74 17.40 16.56
CA LYS A 420 -12.16 17.62 16.84
C LYS A 420 -12.55 17.32 18.29
N ARG A 421 -11.85 16.39 18.94
CA ARG A 421 -12.10 15.97 20.32
C ARG A 421 -10.76 15.81 21.04
N PRO A 422 -10.18 16.91 21.56
CA PRO A 422 -8.80 16.93 22.07
C PRO A 422 -8.63 16.28 23.44
N ASP A 423 -9.70 15.75 24.03
CA ASP A 423 -9.76 15.12 25.35
C ASP A 423 -9.78 13.58 25.28
N ILE A 424 -9.66 12.95 24.09
CA ILE A 424 -9.64 11.47 24.00
C ILE A 424 -8.36 10.92 24.62
N PRO A 425 -8.42 10.09 25.68
CA PRO A 425 -7.26 9.30 26.09
C PRO A 425 -6.82 8.42 24.93
N SER A 426 -5.57 8.59 24.49
CA SER A 426 -5.15 7.99 23.23
C SER A 426 -3.65 7.74 23.13
N VAL A 427 -3.28 6.72 22.37
CA VAL A 427 -1.90 6.29 22.17
C VAL A 427 -1.66 5.82 20.74
N VAL A 428 -0.51 6.18 20.16
CA VAL A 428 0.00 5.58 18.93
C VAL A 428 1.15 4.65 19.31
N ILE A 429 1.05 3.38 18.92
CA ILE A 429 2.06 2.36 19.15
C ILE A 429 2.88 2.20 17.88
N THR A 430 4.18 2.45 17.96
CA THR A 430 5.11 2.35 16.84
C THR A 430 6.39 1.62 17.23
N ASP A 431 7.22 1.33 16.25
CA ASP A 431 8.53 0.71 16.41
C ASP A 431 9.70 1.71 16.51
N HIS A 432 9.40 3.00 16.51
CA HIS A 432 10.37 4.08 16.54
C HIS A 432 10.06 5.09 17.64
N GLN A 433 11.12 5.52 18.35
CA GLN A 433 10.98 6.57 19.37
C GLN A 433 10.91 7.96 18.74
N HIS A 434 11.73 8.23 17.72
CA HIS A 434 11.86 9.53 17.09
C HIS A 434 11.70 9.37 15.58
N GLU A 435 12.78 9.33 14.81
CA GLU A 435 12.76 9.07 13.36
C GLU A 435 12.33 7.63 13.06
N TYR A 436 11.65 7.40 11.93
CA TYR A 436 11.22 6.08 11.49
C TYR A 436 12.39 5.10 11.42
N THR A 437 12.18 3.90 11.98
CA THR A 437 13.09 2.78 11.80
C THR A 437 13.09 2.31 10.35
N ASN A 438 11.94 2.44 9.66
CA ASN A 438 11.81 2.13 8.25
C ASN A 438 12.60 3.10 7.35
N ARG A 439 13.68 2.59 6.77
CA ARG A 439 14.55 3.31 5.82
C ARG A 439 13.93 3.52 4.44
N TYR A 440 12.81 2.85 4.17
CA TYR A 440 12.17 2.78 2.86
C TYR A 440 10.68 3.15 2.91
N TYR A 441 10.28 3.98 3.87
CA TYR A 441 8.89 4.42 4.03
C TYR A 441 8.28 4.92 2.70
N ASN A 442 7.08 4.43 2.33
CA ASN A 442 6.38 4.78 1.09
C ASN A 442 7.28 4.64 -0.17
N SER A 443 7.93 3.48 -0.32
CA SER A 443 8.85 3.18 -1.42
C SER A 443 8.65 1.76 -1.97
N ARG A 444 9.06 1.56 -3.23
CA ARG A 444 9.20 0.22 -3.85
C ARG A 444 10.19 -0.69 -3.11
N LEU A 445 11.01 -0.12 -2.21
CA LEU A 445 12.01 -0.81 -1.42
C LEU A 445 11.50 -1.22 -0.02
N ASP A 446 10.25 -0.91 0.34
CA ASP A 446 9.63 -1.35 1.60
C ASP A 446 9.23 -2.84 1.50
N LEU A 447 10.24 -3.70 1.45
CA LEU A 447 10.16 -5.10 1.07
C LEU A 447 10.24 -6.04 2.29
N PRO A 448 9.76 -7.29 2.16
CA PRO A 448 9.68 -8.24 3.28
C PRO A 448 11.05 -8.63 3.88
N ASN A 449 12.11 -8.57 3.09
CA ASN A 449 13.49 -8.83 3.55
C ASN A 449 13.98 -7.78 4.55
N HIS A 450 13.45 -6.56 4.51
CA HIS A 450 13.88 -5.48 5.42
C HIS A 450 13.21 -5.54 6.78
N ILE A 451 12.14 -6.33 6.95
CA ILE A 451 11.38 -6.46 8.20
C ILE A 451 11.57 -7.82 8.91
N ASP A 452 12.72 -8.47 8.68
CA ASP A 452 13.04 -9.82 9.17
C ASP A 452 12.00 -10.91 8.83
N TYR A 453 11.21 -10.71 7.77
CA TYR A 453 10.26 -11.73 7.33
C TYR A 453 10.94 -12.79 6.47
N ARG A 454 11.78 -12.37 5.52
CA ARG A 454 12.54 -13.26 4.63
C ARG A 454 14.02 -13.23 4.99
N ASN A 455 14.58 -14.39 5.37
CA ASN A 455 16.01 -14.61 5.59
C ASN A 455 16.54 -15.68 4.62
N ASP A 456 17.86 -15.93 4.64
CA ASP A 456 18.50 -16.94 3.77
C ASP A 456 17.96 -18.37 3.95
N ASN A 457 17.29 -18.65 5.08
CA ASN A 457 16.68 -19.94 5.40
C ASN A 457 15.15 -19.96 5.19
N PHE A 458 14.59 -18.95 4.52
CA PHE A 458 13.15 -18.84 4.29
C PHE A 458 12.67 -19.97 3.37
N THR A 459 11.77 -20.82 3.88
CA THR A 459 11.02 -21.78 3.08
C THR A 459 9.80 -21.08 2.50
N ASP A 460 9.43 -21.37 1.26
CA ASP A 460 8.17 -20.90 0.66
C ASP A 460 6.90 -21.50 1.34
N GLU A 461 7.07 -22.18 2.47
CA GLU A 461 6.00 -22.72 3.29
C GLU A 461 5.63 -21.74 4.42
N TYR A 462 4.35 -21.38 4.51
CA TYR A 462 3.82 -20.48 5.54
C TYR A 462 3.72 -21.11 6.94
N ASN A 463 4.00 -22.41 7.09
CA ASN A 463 3.86 -23.15 8.34
C ASN A 463 5.01 -22.90 9.34
N ALA A 464 6.10 -22.27 8.91
CA ALA A 464 7.24 -21.98 9.77
C ALA A 464 7.11 -20.61 10.45
N SER A 465 7.33 -20.52 11.76
CA SER A 465 7.35 -19.23 12.46
C SER A 465 8.54 -18.38 12.03
N THR A 466 8.32 -17.10 11.73
CA THR A 466 9.37 -16.11 11.48
C THR A 466 9.61 -15.25 12.71
N ALA A 467 10.76 -14.57 12.80
CA ALA A 467 11.01 -13.62 13.88
C ALA A 467 9.95 -12.51 13.89
N LEU A 468 9.56 -12.03 12.71
CA LEU A 468 8.47 -11.07 12.57
C LEU A 468 7.13 -11.64 13.06
N SER A 469 6.74 -12.86 12.67
CA SER A 469 5.45 -13.42 13.08
C SER A 469 5.35 -13.59 14.59
N GLN A 470 6.45 -13.96 15.27
CA GLN A 470 6.51 -14.01 16.74
C GLN A 470 6.33 -12.63 17.37
N ARG A 471 6.99 -11.60 16.86
CA ARG A 471 6.87 -10.22 17.34
C ARG A 471 5.43 -9.69 17.15
N ILE A 472 4.85 -9.90 15.98
CA ILE A 472 3.49 -9.47 15.64
C ILE A 472 2.45 -10.20 16.49
N SER A 473 2.56 -11.53 16.64
CA SER A 473 1.72 -12.33 17.55
C SER A 473 1.80 -11.85 19.00
N ALA A 474 2.99 -11.55 19.51
CA ALA A 474 3.18 -11.05 20.86
C ALA A 474 2.46 -9.71 21.10
N LEU A 475 2.54 -8.79 20.13
CA LEU A 475 1.83 -7.50 20.19
C LEU A 475 0.31 -7.69 20.10
N ALA A 476 -0.16 -8.52 19.17
CA ALA A 476 -1.58 -8.81 19.01
C ALA A 476 -2.18 -9.45 20.28
N THR A 477 -1.44 -10.34 20.94
CA THR A 477 -1.81 -10.94 22.23
C THR A 477 -1.86 -9.88 23.34
N THR A 478 -0.89 -8.98 23.39
CA THR A 478 -0.87 -7.86 24.35
C THR A 478 -2.11 -6.98 24.18
N LEU A 479 -2.45 -6.63 22.95
CA LEU A 479 -3.65 -5.83 22.64
C LEU A 479 -4.93 -6.58 22.98
N ALA A 480 -5.04 -7.88 22.66
CA ALA A 480 -6.23 -8.67 22.99
C ALA A 480 -6.47 -8.74 24.50
N ARG A 481 -5.41 -8.96 25.29
CA ARG A 481 -5.46 -8.97 26.77
C ARG A 481 -5.82 -7.60 27.35
N TYR A 482 -5.24 -6.54 26.81
CA TYR A 482 -5.58 -5.17 27.17
C TYR A 482 -7.06 -4.89 26.89
N LEU A 483 -7.54 -5.16 25.68
CA LEU A 483 -8.90 -4.87 25.24
C LEU A 483 -9.93 -5.67 26.04
N PHE A 484 -9.64 -6.94 26.34
CA PHE A 484 -10.47 -7.74 27.23
C PHE A 484 -10.61 -7.06 28.61
N THR A 485 -9.50 -6.61 29.19
CA THR A 485 -9.49 -5.99 30.51
C THR A 485 -10.19 -4.64 30.49
N ALA A 486 -9.92 -3.81 29.48
CA ALA A 486 -10.51 -2.49 29.29
C ALA A 486 -12.01 -2.54 29.02
N ALA A 487 -12.50 -3.55 28.29
CA ALA A 487 -13.91 -3.73 28.01
C ALA A 487 -14.71 -4.32 29.18
N THR A 488 -14.10 -5.21 29.98
CA THR A 488 -14.81 -5.94 31.05
C THR A 488 -14.58 -5.37 32.44
N GLY A 489 -13.53 -4.57 32.64
CA GLY A 489 -13.06 -4.12 33.96
C GLY A 489 -12.50 -5.26 34.82
N LYS A 490 -12.18 -6.41 34.24
CA LYS A 490 -11.70 -7.62 34.93
C LYS A 490 -10.43 -8.14 34.28
N ASN A 491 -9.52 -8.65 35.11
CA ASN A 491 -8.35 -9.36 34.60
C ASN A 491 -8.77 -10.74 34.06
N PRO A 492 -8.19 -11.20 32.94
CA PRO A 492 -8.46 -12.53 32.39
C PRO A 492 -8.00 -13.63 33.35
N THR A 493 -8.73 -14.75 33.38
CA THR A 493 -8.27 -15.98 34.06
C THR A 493 -7.13 -16.64 33.27
N ASN A 494 -6.46 -17.65 33.85
CA ASN A 494 -5.42 -18.38 33.14
C ASN A 494 -5.93 -19.03 31.84
N GLU A 495 -7.13 -19.61 31.86
CA GLU A 495 -7.75 -20.18 30.64
C GLU A 495 -8.00 -19.11 29.59
N GLN A 496 -8.50 -17.93 30.01
CA GLN A 496 -8.73 -16.81 29.09
C GLN A 496 -7.41 -16.22 28.55
N LEU A 497 -6.33 -16.26 29.32
CA LEU A 497 -5.01 -15.81 28.86
C LEU A 497 -4.48 -16.66 27.70
N ASP A 498 -4.78 -17.97 27.72
CA ASP A 498 -4.44 -18.90 26.64
C ASP A 498 -5.35 -18.67 25.42
N GLU A 499 -6.66 -18.45 25.62
CA GLU A 499 -7.61 -18.18 24.53
C GLU A 499 -7.44 -16.80 23.86
N LEU A 500 -6.80 -15.85 24.56
CA LEU A 500 -6.45 -14.52 24.05
C LEU A 500 -5.07 -14.47 23.39
N GLU A 501 -4.37 -15.60 23.27
CA GLU A 501 -3.09 -15.69 22.55
C GLU A 501 -3.32 -15.69 21.04
N ALA A 502 -2.62 -14.82 20.33
CA ALA A 502 -2.68 -14.76 18.87
C ALA A 502 -1.78 -15.83 18.25
N ASP A 503 -2.37 -16.77 17.49
CA ASP A 503 -1.64 -17.87 16.87
C ASP A 503 -0.53 -17.39 15.92
N ILE A 504 0.71 -17.83 16.17
CA ILE A 504 1.91 -17.41 15.41
C ILE A 504 1.86 -17.93 13.96
N THR A 505 1.32 -19.12 13.74
CA THR A 505 1.22 -19.75 12.41
C THR A 505 0.22 -18.99 11.56
N GLU A 506 -0.91 -18.61 12.14
CA GLU A 506 -1.92 -17.78 11.49
C GLU A 506 -1.37 -16.40 11.13
N VAL A 507 -0.65 -15.76 12.05
CA VAL A 507 0.03 -14.49 11.79
C VAL A 507 1.02 -14.64 10.63
N ASN A 508 1.78 -15.72 10.60
CA ASN A 508 2.72 -15.98 9.51
C ASN A 508 2.01 -16.24 8.17
N HIS A 509 0.87 -16.92 8.18
CA HIS A 509 0.04 -17.16 7.01
C HIS A 509 -0.51 -15.84 6.45
N MET A 510 -1.02 -14.95 7.30
CA MET A 510 -1.43 -13.61 6.89
C MET A 510 -0.27 -12.82 6.27
N LEU A 511 0.90 -12.78 6.93
CA LEU A 511 2.08 -12.10 6.41
C LEU A 511 2.49 -12.66 5.05
N TYR A 512 2.49 -13.99 4.88
CA TYR A 512 2.80 -14.64 3.60
C TYR A 512 1.87 -14.17 2.48
N CYS A 513 0.57 -14.15 2.75
CA CYS A 513 -0.43 -13.75 1.77
C CYS A 513 -0.31 -12.28 1.34
N PHE A 514 -0.05 -11.37 2.28
CA PHE A 514 0.08 -9.94 1.98
C PHE A 514 1.44 -9.59 1.35
N LEU A 515 2.52 -10.28 1.72
CA LEU A 515 3.89 -9.88 1.38
C LEU A 515 4.53 -10.68 0.25
N ILE A 516 4.13 -11.96 0.07
CA ILE A 516 4.81 -12.89 -0.85
C ILE A 516 3.89 -13.28 -2.01
N SER A 517 2.72 -13.83 -1.71
CA SER A 517 1.83 -14.37 -2.74
C SER A 517 0.36 -14.13 -2.40
N PRO A 518 -0.36 -13.30 -3.17
CA PRO A 518 -1.81 -13.17 -3.01
C PRO A 518 -2.55 -14.45 -3.43
N GLN A 519 -1.92 -15.37 -4.16
CA GLN A 519 -2.46 -16.70 -4.44
C GLN A 519 -2.15 -17.68 -3.30
N CYS A 520 -2.53 -17.33 -2.07
CA CYS A 520 -2.35 -18.18 -0.90
C CYS A 520 -3.67 -18.88 -0.48
N GLU A 521 -3.56 -19.89 0.39
CA GLU A 521 -4.71 -20.65 0.88
C GLU A 521 -5.70 -19.79 1.67
N LEU A 522 -5.24 -18.94 2.59
CA LEU A 522 -6.11 -18.07 3.38
C LEU A 522 -6.97 -17.17 2.48
N PHE A 523 -6.35 -16.47 1.52
CA PHE A 523 -7.08 -15.57 0.63
C PHE A 523 -8.09 -16.34 -0.23
N ASN A 524 -7.71 -17.50 -0.78
CA ASN A 524 -8.63 -18.36 -1.54
C ASN A 524 -9.81 -18.88 -0.70
N THR A 525 -9.66 -18.98 0.62
CA THR A 525 -10.71 -19.45 1.53
C THR A 525 -11.74 -18.36 1.85
N VAL A 526 -11.31 -17.09 1.86
CA VAL A 526 -12.17 -15.96 2.27
C VAL A 526 -12.82 -15.22 1.10
N VAL A 527 -12.36 -15.44 -0.14
CA VAL A 527 -12.95 -14.82 -1.34
C VAL A 527 -13.73 -15.83 -2.17
N SER A 528 -14.60 -15.33 -3.06
CA SER A 528 -15.34 -16.18 -3.98
C SER A 528 -14.39 -16.91 -4.96
N PRO A 529 -14.74 -18.09 -5.48
CA PRO A 529 -13.92 -18.79 -6.47
C PRO A 529 -13.62 -17.97 -7.74
N THR A 530 -14.53 -17.06 -8.11
CA THR A 530 -14.33 -16.12 -9.22
C THR A 530 -13.30 -15.05 -8.90
N ASP A 531 -13.33 -14.50 -7.69
CA ASP A 531 -12.38 -13.47 -7.27
C ASP A 531 -10.98 -14.07 -7.04
N ALA A 532 -10.91 -15.30 -6.52
CA ALA A 532 -9.69 -16.06 -6.27
C ALA A 532 -8.77 -16.14 -7.51
N ALA A 533 -9.35 -16.32 -8.71
CA ALA A 533 -8.61 -16.39 -9.96
C ALA A 533 -7.99 -15.05 -10.41
N SER A 534 -8.42 -13.93 -9.80
CA SER A 534 -8.03 -12.57 -10.15
C SER A 534 -7.31 -11.82 -9.03
N LEU A 535 -6.93 -12.52 -7.95
CA LEU A 535 -6.31 -11.91 -6.79
C LEU A 535 -5.01 -11.18 -7.14
N THR A 536 -4.93 -9.92 -6.75
CA THR A 536 -3.72 -9.09 -6.88
C THR A 536 -3.46 -8.34 -5.58
N ILE A 537 -2.21 -7.91 -5.38
CA ILE A 537 -1.77 -7.17 -4.19
C ILE A 537 -2.56 -5.86 -3.98
N ASN A 538 -3.12 -5.27 -5.04
CA ASN A 538 -3.89 -4.03 -4.97
C ASN A 538 -5.31 -4.17 -4.39
N GLN A 539 -5.75 -5.38 -4.04
CA GLN A 539 -7.09 -5.62 -3.46
C GLN A 539 -7.07 -5.64 -1.93
N VAL A 540 -6.14 -4.91 -1.31
CA VAL A 540 -5.91 -4.93 0.15
C VAL A 540 -7.19 -4.66 0.96
N THR A 541 -8.04 -3.73 0.52
CA THR A 541 -9.31 -3.40 1.18
C THR A 541 -10.28 -4.58 1.15
N GLN A 542 -10.48 -5.20 -0.02
CA GLN A 542 -11.37 -6.37 -0.18
C GLN A 542 -10.86 -7.56 0.64
N LEU A 543 -9.57 -7.86 0.56
CA LEU A 543 -8.94 -8.97 1.26
C LEU A 543 -8.99 -8.80 2.78
N THR A 544 -8.66 -7.61 3.28
CA THR A 544 -8.75 -7.30 4.71
C THR A 544 -10.18 -7.42 5.21
N ARG A 545 -11.15 -6.92 4.44
CA ARG A 545 -12.57 -7.01 4.79
C ARG A 545 -13.02 -8.47 4.87
N ALA A 546 -12.62 -9.29 3.89
CA ALA A 546 -12.96 -10.72 3.85
C ALA A 546 -12.33 -11.49 5.02
N ILE A 547 -11.06 -11.26 5.34
CA ILE A 547 -10.37 -11.88 6.48
C ILE A 547 -11.00 -11.46 7.79
N LEU A 548 -11.27 -10.15 7.96
CA LEU A 548 -11.91 -9.65 9.16
C LEU A 548 -13.29 -10.28 9.34
N ALA A 549 -14.10 -10.36 8.27
CA ALA A 549 -15.39 -11.03 8.30
C ALA A 549 -15.26 -12.53 8.61
N TYR A 550 -14.23 -13.21 8.10
CA TYR A 550 -13.97 -14.61 8.41
C TYR A 550 -13.60 -14.84 9.89
N TYR A 551 -12.80 -13.96 10.48
CA TYR A 551 -12.39 -14.08 11.89
C TYR A 551 -13.44 -13.60 12.89
N THR A 552 -14.31 -12.67 12.48
CA THR A 552 -15.28 -12.02 13.36
C THR A 552 -16.74 -12.45 13.08
N GLY A 553 -16.98 -13.17 11.98
CA GLY A 553 -18.28 -13.69 11.62
C GLY A 553 -18.66 -14.96 12.39
N GLU A 554 -19.96 -15.22 12.47
CA GLU A 554 -20.50 -16.50 12.91
C GLU A 554 -21.12 -17.20 11.70
N LYS A 555 -20.72 -18.45 11.44
CA LYS A 555 -21.27 -19.24 10.33
C LYS A 555 -22.77 -19.44 10.51
N VAL A 556 -23.55 -19.06 9.51
CA VAL A 556 -25.00 -19.35 9.49
C VAL A 556 -25.23 -20.79 9.06
N GLU A 557 -25.79 -21.60 9.96
CA GLU A 557 -26.24 -22.94 9.59
C GLU A 557 -27.49 -22.89 8.71
N GLY A 558 -27.54 -23.74 7.67
CA GLY A 558 -28.71 -23.86 6.78
C GLY A 558 -28.75 -22.87 5.60
N VAL A 559 -27.66 -22.14 5.36
CA VAL A 559 -27.47 -21.29 4.18
C VAL A 559 -26.52 -22.02 3.23
N ASP A 560 -27.10 -22.76 2.27
CA ASP A 560 -26.35 -23.57 1.30
C ASP A 560 -26.29 -22.92 -0.09
N GLN A 561 -27.05 -21.84 -0.30
CA GLN A 561 -27.12 -21.10 -1.57
C GLN A 561 -26.95 -19.59 -1.34
N GLU A 562 -26.25 -18.93 -2.26
CA GLU A 562 -26.04 -17.47 -2.25
C GLU A 562 -27.36 -16.67 -2.23
N SER A 563 -28.43 -17.22 -2.83
CA SER A 563 -29.77 -16.62 -2.81
C SER A 563 -30.39 -16.54 -1.40
N GLN A 564 -29.88 -17.33 -0.44
CA GLN A 564 -30.34 -17.38 0.94
C GLN A 564 -29.61 -16.36 1.84
N CYS A 565 -28.42 -15.88 1.43
CA CYS A 565 -27.64 -14.87 2.15
C CYS A 565 -28.33 -13.49 2.24
N GLY A 566 -29.38 -13.23 1.44
CA GLY A 566 -30.15 -11.98 1.48
C GLY A 566 -31.39 -11.99 2.37
N ALA A 567 -31.75 -13.12 3.00
CA ALA A 567 -33.05 -13.33 3.64
C ALA A 567 -33.01 -13.47 5.17
N THR A 568 -31.84 -13.57 5.80
CA THR A 568 -31.70 -13.83 7.24
C THR A 568 -30.69 -12.89 7.89
N ASP A 569 -31.14 -12.17 8.92
CA ASP A 569 -30.40 -11.33 9.88
C ASP A 569 -29.04 -10.77 9.45
N GLY A 570 -28.98 -9.44 9.30
CA GLY A 570 -27.81 -8.67 8.85
C GLY A 570 -26.56 -8.68 9.75
N ASP A 571 -26.45 -9.62 10.68
CA ASP A 571 -25.33 -9.79 11.61
C ASP A 571 -24.53 -11.08 11.38
N LYS A 572 -24.85 -11.87 10.34
CA LYS A 572 -24.16 -13.14 10.10
C LYS A 572 -23.62 -13.23 8.67
N VAL A 573 -22.37 -13.71 8.58
CA VAL A 573 -21.60 -13.88 7.34
C VAL A 573 -21.80 -15.29 6.80
#